data_AF-A0A917P7L4-F1
#
_entry.id   AF-A0A917P7L4-F1
#
_cell.length_a   1.000
_cell.length_b   1.000
_cell.length_c   1.000
_cell.angle_alpha   90.00
_cell.angle_beta   90.00
_cell.angle_gamma   90.00
#
_symmetry.space_group_name_H-M   'P 1'
#
loop_
_entity.id
_entity.type
_entity.pdbx_description
1 polymer ?
#
loop_
_entity_poly.entity_id
_entity_poly.type
_entity_poly.pdbx_seq_one_letter_code
_entity_poly.pdbx_strand_id
1 'polypeptide(L)'
;MPLSNIVMSTQVFHSLAELRTVIESHQAWGMSLDEFKRKFGTREEGGITYATRFEWGSTASTLQDMWEIVQYIHRFYGSVEN
;
A
#
# COMPACT_ATOMS: atom_id res chain seq x y z
N MET A 1 -29.65 -0.83 13.96
CA MET A 1 -28.21 -1.02 13.71
C MET A 1 -27.59 0.36 13.60
N PRO A 2 -26.57 0.73 14.39
CA PRO A 2 -25.90 2.01 14.17
C PRO A 2 -25.23 1.97 12.79
N LEU A 3 -25.41 3.03 12.01
CA LEU A 3 -24.67 3.24 10.77
C LEU A 3 -23.20 3.39 11.17
N SER A 4 -22.37 2.39 10.86
CA SER A 4 -20.92 2.57 10.94
C SER A 4 -20.56 3.74 10.02
N ASN A 5 -20.06 4.83 10.60
CA ASN A 5 -19.58 5.96 9.81
C ASN A 5 -18.28 5.51 9.13
N ILE A 6 -18.36 5.13 7.86
CA ILE A 6 -17.20 4.76 7.05
C ILE A 6 -16.77 5.96 6.23
N VAL A 7 -15.54 6.42 6.43
CA VAL A 7 -14.89 7.43 5.61
C VAL A 7 -13.99 6.71 4.62
N MET A 8 -14.30 6.81 3.33
CA MET A 8 -13.46 6.24 2.27
C MET A 8 -12.51 7.30 1.71
N SER A 9 -11.23 7.00 1.72
CA SER A 9 -10.18 7.79 1.07
C SER A 9 -9.52 6.97 -0.02
N THR A 10 -9.12 7.62 -1.12
CA THR A 10 -8.34 6.96 -2.18
C THR A 10 -6.93 7.53 -2.18
N GLN A 11 -5.93 6.65 -2.18
CA GLN A 11 -4.53 6.99 -2.39
C GLN A 11 -4.07 6.40 -3.72
N VAL A 12 -3.71 7.27 -4.65
CA VAL A 12 -3.23 6.89 -5.98
C VAL A 12 -1.71 7.05 -6.02
N PHE A 13 -1.03 6.03 -6.51
CA PHE A 13 0.42 6.05 -6.74
C PHE A 13 0.70 6.24 -8.23
N HIS A 14 1.54 7.21 -8.56
CA HIS A 14 1.94 7.56 -9.92
C HIS A 14 3.37 7.12 -10.24
N SER A 15 4.14 6.67 -9.25
CA SER A 15 5.52 6.23 -9.45
C SER A 15 5.96 5.12 -8.50
N LEU A 16 6.97 4.35 -8.92
CA LEU A 16 7.59 3.33 -8.07
C LEU A 16 8.29 3.95 -6.85
N ALA A 17 8.74 5.21 -6.97
CA ALA A 17 9.35 5.95 -5.87
C ALA A 17 8.34 6.23 -4.75
N GLU A 18 7.13 6.67 -5.09
CA GLU A 18 6.04 6.87 -4.10
C GLU A 18 5.69 5.55 -3.42
N LEU A 19 5.58 4.46 -4.20
CA LEU A 19 5.29 3.14 -3.67
C LEU A 19 6.38 2.67 -2.70
N ARG A 20 7.65 2.85 -3.06
CA ARG A 20 8.81 2.56 -2.20
C ARG A 20 8.75 3.35 -0.90
N THR A 21 8.50 4.66 -0.95
CA THR A 21 8.41 5.51 0.25
C THR A 21 7.31 5.04 1.19
N VAL A 22 6.16 4.60 0.65
CA VAL A 22 5.07 4.05 1.47
C VAL A 22 5.45 2.72 2.10
N ILE A 23 6.07 1.82 1.33
CA ILE A 23 6.52 0.52 1.84
C ILE A 23 7.54 0.72 2.97
N GLU A 24 8.50 1.63 2.77
CA GLU A 24 9.52 1.95 3.77
C GLU A 24 8.93 2.57 5.04
N SER A 25 8.04 3.57 4.88
CA SER A 25 7.40 4.26 6.02
C SER A 25 6.55 3.33 6.87
N HIS A 26 5.96 2.29 6.28
CA HIS A 26 5.12 1.30 6.97
C HIS A 26 5.89 0.01 7.32
N GLN A 27 7.19 -0.05 7.06
CA GLN A 27 8.03 -1.24 7.25
C GLN A 27 7.41 -2.49 6.58
N ALA A 28 6.88 -2.33 5.38
CA ALA A 28 6.13 -3.35 4.64
C ALA A 28 7.01 -4.13 3.63
N TRP A 29 8.33 -4.08 3.76
CA TRP A 29 9.23 -4.89 2.94
C TRP A 29 8.99 -6.38 3.18
N GLY A 30 8.92 -7.16 2.11
CA GLY A 30 8.58 -8.60 2.16
C GLY A 30 7.09 -8.90 2.40
N MET A 31 6.24 -7.89 2.57
CA MET A 31 4.80 -8.04 2.76
C MET A 31 4.08 -8.11 1.42
N SER A 32 3.06 -8.97 1.29
CA SER A 32 2.16 -8.95 0.13
C SER A 32 1.26 -7.71 0.13
N LEU A 33 0.76 -7.29 -1.04
CA LEU A 33 -0.16 -6.16 -1.15
C LEU A 33 -1.45 -6.39 -0.35
N ASP A 34 -1.96 -7.61 -0.31
CA ASP A 34 -3.15 -7.98 0.47
C ASP A 34 -2.93 -7.89 1.98
N GLU A 35 -1.76 -8.31 2.48
CA GLU A 35 -1.39 -8.11 3.88
C GLU A 35 -1.25 -6.63 4.21
N PHE A 36 -0.62 -5.84 3.32
CA PHE A 36 -0.50 -4.41 3.49
C PHE A 36 -1.86 -3.72 3.56
N LYS A 37 -2.77 -4.05 2.63
CA LYS A 37 -4.15 -3.52 2.62
C LYS A 37 -4.93 -3.89 3.87
N ARG A 38 -4.79 -5.13 4.37
CA ARG A 38 -5.47 -5.55 5.61
C ARG A 38 -4.94 -4.84 6.85
N LYS A 39 -3.63 -4.58 6.89
CA LYS A 39 -2.98 -3.99 8.07
C LYS A 39 -3.06 -2.46 8.10
N PHE A 40 -3.00 -1.81 6.95
CA PHE A 40 -2.90 -0.35 6.82
C PHE A 40 -4.01 0.30 5.99
N GLY A 41 -4.84 -0.50 5.32
CA GLY A 41 -5.97 -0.01 4.52
C GLY A 41 -7.21 0.31 5.35
N THR A 42 -7.25 -0.04 6.64
CA THR A 42 -8.35 0.33 7.53
C THR A 42 -7.82 0.78 8.89
N ARG A 43 -8.35 1.87 9.42
CA ARG A 43 -8.13 2.31 10.82
C ARG A 43 -9.46 2.71 11.44
N GLU A 44 -9.62 2.46 12.73
CA GLU A 44 -10.80 2.86 13.49
C GLU A 44 -10.43 3.93 14.52
N GLU A 45 -11.16 5.05 14.53
CA GLU A 45 -10.95 6.14 15.48
C GLU A 45 -12.30 6.70 15.91
N GLY A 46 -12.58 6.72 17.22
CA GLY A 46 -13.82 7.29 17.76
C GLY A 46 -15.12 6.65 17.25
N GLY A 47 -15.10 5.38 16.82
CA GLY A 47 -16.26 4.69 16.23
C GLY A 47 -16.49 4.99 14.74
N ILE A 48 -15.54 5.67 14.10
CA ILE A 48 -15.49 5.91 12.65
C ILE A 48 -14.45 4.96 12.04
N THR A 49 -14.83 4.25 10.99
CA THR A 49 -13.92 3.42 10.21
C THR A 49 -13.39 4.24 9.03
N TYR A 50 -12.08 4.43 8.97
CA TYR A 50 -11.42 5.05 7.83
C TYR A 50 -10.86 3.93 6.95
N ALA A 51 -11.34 3.84 5.72
CA ALA A 51 -10.87 2.88 4.73
C ALA A 51 -10.09 3.60 3.64
N THR A 52 -8.85 3.18 3.40
CA THR A 52 -8.00 3.69 2.32
C THR A 52 -7.99 2.68 1.18
N ARG A 53 -8.47 3.11 0.01
CA ARG A 53 -8.33 2.39 -1.25
C ARG A 53 -7.02 2.80 -1.91
N PHE A 54 -6.16 1.82 -2.16
CA PHE A 54 -4.90 2.04 -2.87
C PHE A 54 -5.06 1.72 -4.34
N GLU A 55 -4.63 2.63 -5.21
CA GLU A 55 -4.71 2.49 -6.66
C GLU A 55 -3.40 2.87 -7.33
N TRP A 56 -3.22 2.38 -8.55
CA TRP A 56 -2.13 2.77 -9.42
C TRP A 56 -2.65 3.72 -10.49
N GLY A 57 -1.95 4.83 -10.72
CA GLY A 57 -2.39 5.92 -11.58
C GLY A 57 -2.27 5.67 -13.08
N SER A 58 -1.74 4.51 -13.49
CA SER A 58 -1.64 4.11 -14.91
C SER A 58 -2.60 2.97 -15.22
N THR A 59 -3.18 2.97 -16.42
CA THR A 59 -4.02 1.90 -16.95
C THR A 59 -3.23 0.74 -17.57
N ALA A 60 -1.94 0.96 -17.84
CA ALA A 60 -1.08 -0.04 -18.48
C ALA A 60 -0.57 -1.11 -17.51
N SER A 61 -0.72 -0.90 -16.20
CA SER A 61 -0.23 -1.80 -15.16
C SER A 61 -1.11 -1.71 -13.93
N THR A 62 -1.09 -2.75 -13.11
CA THR A 62 -1.84 -2.76 -11.86
C THR A 62 -0.97 -2.37 -10.67
N LEU A 63 -1.62 -1.98 -9.57
CA LEU A 63 -0.92 -1.79 -8.30
C LEU A 63 -0.23 -3.07 -7.83
N GLN A 64 -0.82 -4.24 -8.12
CA GLN A 64 -0.22 -5.54 -7.78
C GLN A 64 1.12 -5.71 -8.50
N ASP A 65 1.15 -5.49 -9.81
CA ASP A 65 2.38 -5.64 -10.61
C ASP A 65 3.49 -4.72 -10.09
N MET A 66 3.13 -3.46 -9.82
CA MET A 66 4.09 -2.46 -9.35
C MET A 66 4.58 -2.75 -7.93
N TRP A 67 3.71 -3.28 -7.07
CA TRP A 67 4.07 -3.74 -5.73
C TRP A 67 5.11 -4.85 -5.79
N GLU A 68 4.85 -5.88 -6.60
CA GLU A 68 5.76 -7.01 -6.78
C GLU A 68 7.10 -6.58 -7.37
N ILE A 69 7.09 -5.67 -8.35
CA ILE A 69 8.31 -5.11 -8.93
C ILE A 69 9.15 -4.39 -7.88
N VAL A 70 8.55 -3.54 -7.04
CA VAL A 70 9.30 -2.80 -6.01
C VAL A 70 9.87 -3.73 -4.96
N GLN A 71 9.10 -4.72 -4.52
CA GLN A 71 9.58 -5.75 -3.59
C GLN A 71 10.72 -6.57 -4.18
N TYR A 72 10.60 -6.96 -5.46
CA TYR A 72 11.64 -7.68 -6.20
C TYR A 72 12.92 -6.85 -6.31
N ILE A 73 12.83 -5.60 -6.75
CA ILE A 73 13.98 -4.70 -6.89
C ILE A 73 14.67 -4.55 -5.53
N HIS A 74 13.92 -4.32 -4.45
CA HIS A 74 14.49 -4.19 -3.12
C HIS A 74 15.21 -5.48 -2.67
N ARG A 75 14.62 -6.65 -2.90
CA ARG A 75 15.25 -7.94 -2.56
C ARG A 75 16.53 -8.19 -3.34
N PHE A 76 16.51 -7.95 -4.64
CA PHE A 76 17.64 -8.28 -5.53
C PHE A 76 18.78 -7.26 -5.45
N TYR A 77 18.48 -5.97 -5.38
CA TYR A 77 19.49 -4.92 -5.34
C TYR A 77 19.87 -4.50 -3.93
N GLY A 78 18.98 -4.66 -2.94
CA GLY A 78 19.30 -4.42 -1.52
C GLY A 78 20.20 -5.48 -0.91
N SER A 79 20.34 -6.66 -1.56
CA SER A 79 21.27 -7.72 -1.15
C SER A 79 22.72 -7.47 -1.59
N VAL A 80 23.00 -6.39 -2.34
CA VAL A 80 24.34 -6.09 -2.87
C VAL A 80 25.15 -5.17 -1.93
N GLU A 81 24.53 -4.61 -0.89
CA GLU A 81 25.18 -3.69 0.06
C GLU A 81 25.33 -4.27 1.48
N ASN A 82 25.73 -5.54 1.62
CA ASN A 82 26.20 -6.06 2.91
C ASN A 82 27.40 -7.00 2.77
#